data_AF-A0A8H7HP21-F1
#
_entry.id   AF-A0A8H7HP21-F1
#
_cell.length_a   1.000
_cell.length_b   1.000
_cell.length_c   1.000
_cell.angle_alpha   90.00
_cell.angle_beta   90.00
_cell.angle_gamma   90.00
#
_symmetry.space_group_name_H-M   'P 1'
#
loop_
_entity.id
_entity.type
_entity.pdbx_description
1 polymer ?
#
loop_
_entity_poly.entity_id
_entity_poly.type
_entity_poly.pdbx_seq_one_letter_code
_entity_poly.pdbx_strand_id
1 'polypeptide(L)'
;MPALGSSIPFGSKITRVPMEFTDNWGEGETFDWYRRLRKSSSSEVKSLQVRVDRGKPPHRFVLAHLDNGTVWRFDRRPETGNLGTLLFETVLPASHRHAADDRCFVPKEHLIMITAGSICEIEVNLPPGTDLLLVISVCFSISQDREARYYDLLKYNCYFFSWTIILVVTRHTFPFSVPSPSDIAKYLEPKRDGLARSLTNKTVKVLLGIVLNVITAIRVKTDSTIQDGMSFGNRIVWKLPPSSMRFVLHQVLKMQMHLGLKDLLYSKMRDQVASGENDLLADLWEKRVETNKQVEQRLWVQKLADDFKPKLEEKLVRIIWDLILDMVAAVQAGDGSEPLAFGEQQKNRSHIKSLIFGDAQWIHVWNEALKMGLPAARDAAHGQSGPLQPIEPATDQENMSRCTAYRKLHGDIFEIAFKAASGASLEGAQRAVRETEDSNKNPKTAAMWVKIWEVWDTVWGVANQTAKDGVVRIVEQGVEEIIELVTGEVVTTVGEMYEQNTQILVKHRVRR
;
A
#
# COMPACT_ATOMS: atom_id res chain seq x y z
N MET A 1 -37.85 -6.60 57.64
CA MET A 1 -36.88 -7.09 56.63
C MET A 1 -36.82 -8.61 56.70
N PRO A 2 -37.24 -9.33 55.65
CA PRO A 2 -36.74 -10.66 55.37
C PRO A 2 -35.89 -10.65 54.08
N ALA A 3 -34.84 -11.47 54.10
CA ALA A 3 -33.84 -11.60 53.04
C ALA A 3 -34.45 -12.08 51.72
N LEU A 4 -34.24 -11.28 50.67
CA LEU A 4 -34.51 -11.61 49.29
C LEU A 4 -33.27 -12.25 48.66
N GLY A 5 -33.47 -13.39 48.00
CA GLY A 5 -32.73 -13.73 46.79
C GLY A 5 -31.62 -14.76 46.95
N SER A 6 -32.01 -16.01 47.25
CA SER A 6 -31.26 -17.16 46.74
C SER A 6 -31.17 -17.07 45.21
N SER A 7 -29.95 -17.13 44.68
CA SER A 7 -29.69 -17.19 43.24
C SER A 7 -30.35 -18.43 42.66
N ILE A 8 -31.36 -18.24 41.81
CA ILE A 8 -31.93 -19.32 41.00
C ILE A 8 -30.79 -19.87 40.13
N PRO A 9 -30.44 -21.17 40.24
CA PRO A 9 -29.46 -21.76 39.35
C PRO A 9 -30.05 -21.71 37.93
N PHE A 10 -29.31 -21.13 36.98
CA PHE A 10 -29.70 -21.03 35.57
C PHE A 10 -29.58 -22.40 34.87
N GLY A 11 -30.21 -23.42 35.44
CA GLY A 11 -30.58 -24.66 34.77
C GLY A 11 -32.04 -24.54 34.34
N SER A 12 -32.32 -23.68 33.36
CA SER A 12 -33.62 -23.78 32.68
C SER A 12 -33.69 -25.17 32.04
N LYS A 13 -34.82 -25.88 32.24
CA LYS A 13 -35.15 -27.19 31.66
C LYS A 13 -35.31 -27.11 30.13
N ILE A 14 -34.43 -26.42 29.42
CA ILE A 14 -34.42 -26.40 27.97
C ILE A 14 -33.55 -27.56 27.53
N THR A 15 -34.17 -28.51 26.82
CA THR A 15 -33.47 -29.68 26.29
C THR A 15 -32.40 -29.20 25.31
N ARG A 16 -31.15 -29.42 25.70
CA ARG A 16 -29.99 -29.21 24.83
C ARG A 16 -29.76 -30.50 24.07
N VAL A 17 -29.53 -30.36 22.77
CA VAL A 17 -29.26 -31.49 21.88
C VAL A 17 -27.83 -31.33 21.39
N PRO A 18 -26.94 -32.30 21.64
CA PRO A 18 -25.59 -32.30 21.09
C PRO A 18 -25.63 -32.14 19.57
N MET A 19 -24.71 -31.35 19.03
CA MET A 19 -24.50 -31.25 17.59
C MET A 19 -23.57 -32.37 17.14
N GLU A 20 -24.16 -33.51 16.80
CA GLU A 20 -23.45 -34.65 16.27
C GLU A 20 -23.20 -34.46 14.77
N PHE A 21 -21.93 -34.56 14.39
CA PHE A 21 -21.44 -34.51 13.01
C PHE A 21 -20.66 -35.78 12.73
N THR A 22 -20.74 -36.26 11.48
CA THR A 22 -19.79 -37.25 10.98
C THR A 22 -18.55 -36.55 10.42
N ASP A 23 -17.55 -37.31 9.97
CA ASP A 23 -16.39 -36.76 9.28
C ASP A 23 -16.74 -36.15 7.91
N ASN A 24 -17.91 -36.47 7.37
CA ASN A 24 -18.37 -36.00 6.06
C ASN A 24 -19.31 -34.80 6.18
N TRP A 25 -19.05 -33.78 5.34
CA TRP A 25 -19.92 -32.62 5.20
C TRP A 25 -21.33 -33.03 4.73
N GLY A 26 -22.37 -32.57 5.43
CA GLY A 26 -23.76 -32.83 5.07
C GLY A 26 -24.36 -34.13 5.64
N GLU A 27 -23.58 -34.91 6.39
CA GLU A 27 -24.00 -36.18 7.00
C GLU A 27 -24.06 -36.11 8.53
N GLY A 28 -25.02 -36.81 9.13
CA GLY A 28 -25.22 -36.89 10.59
C GLY A 28 -26.48 -36.17 11.09
N GLU A 29 -26.80 -36.40 12.36
CA GLU A 29 -28.08 -35.99 12.97
C GLU A 29 -28.28 -34.46 12.97
N THR A 30 -27.21 -33.67 13.05
CA THR A 30 -27.31 -32.20 12.95
C THR A 30 -27.75 -31.76 11.55
N PHE A 31 -27.20 -32.34 10.48
CA PHE A 31 -27.63 -32.02 9.12
C PHE A 31 -29.02 -32.58 8.81
N ASP A 32 -29.36 -33.76 9.33
CA ASP A 32 -30.71 -34.31 9.20
C ASP A 32 -31.76 -33.43 9.88
N TRP A 33 -31.47 -32.93 11.09
CA TRP A 33 -32.32 -31.95 11.73
C TRP A 33 -32.46 -30.67 10.90
N TYR A 34 -31.37 -30.12 10.38
CA TYR A 34 -31.42 -28.93 9.54
C TYR A 34 -32.29 -29.15 8.29
N ARG A 35 -32.14 -30.30 7.62
CA ARG A 35 -33.00 -30.68 6.49
C ARG A 35 -34.48 -30.75 6.87
N ARG A 36 -34.80 -31.30 8.05
CA ARG A 36 -36.18 -31.32 8.57
C ARG A 36 -36.69 -29.92 8.85
N LEU A 37 -35.90 -29.08 9.52
CA LEU A 37 -36.23 -27.68 9.81
C LEU A 37 -36.53 -26.90 8.53
N ARG A 38 -35.65 -26.96 7.53
CA ARG A 38 -35.80 -26.28 6.24
C ARG A 38 -37.04 -26.74 5.45
N LYS A 39 -37.45 -28.01 5.60
CA LYS A 39 -38.68 -28.54 4.98
C LYS A 39 -39.94 -28.07 5.69
N SER A 40 -39.90 -27.96 7.02
CA SER A 40 -41.08 -27.64 7.85
C SER A 40 -41.24 -26.15 8.13
N SER A 41 -40.19 -25.35 7.98
CA SER A 41 -40.19 -23.92 8.27
C SER A 41 -39.02 -23.22 7.56
N SER A 42 -38.95 -21.89 7.71
CA SER A 42 -37.82 -21.12 7.21
C SER A 42 -36.54 -21.41 8.03
N SER A 43 -35.41 -21.50 7.32
CA SER A 43 -34.05 -21.58 7.86
C SER A 43 -33.32 -20.23 7.79
N GLU A 44 -34.00 -19.17 7.35
CA GLU A 44 -33.39 -17.86 7.17
C GLU A 44 -33.15 -17.17 8.51
N VAL A 45 -31.89 -16.81 8.77
CA VAL A 45 -31.43 -16.13 9.97
C VAL A 45 -31.51 -14.63 9.75
N LYS A 46 -32.37 -13.97 10.52
CA LYS A 46 -32.54 -12.52 10.52
C LYS A 46 -31.48 -11.80 11.35
N SER A 47 -31.10 -12.37 12.50
CA SER A 47 -30.05 -11.79 13.34
C SER A 47 -29.34 -12.82 14.20
N LEU A 48 -28.08 -12.51 14.54
CA LEU A 48 -27.28 -13.24 15.51
C LEU A 48 -26.99 -12.37 16.74
N GLN A 49 -27.02 -12.96 17.92
CA GLN A 49 -26.61 -12.30 19.16
C GLN A 49 -25.57 -13.14 19.89
N VAL A 50 -24.47 -12.52 20.33
CA VAL A 50 -23.58 -13.11 21.34
C VAL A 50 -24.03 -12.59 22.69
N ARG A 51 -24.36 -13.54 23.57
CA ARG A 51 -24.82 -13.22 24.92
C ARG A 51 -23.95 -13.90 25.95
N VAL A 52 -23.80 -13.24 27.09
CA VAL A 52 -23.02 -13.70 28.22
C VAL A 52 -23.93 -13.77 29.42
N ASP A 53 -24.04 -14.96 30.00
CA ASP A 53 -24.78 -15.09 31.26
C ASP A 53 -24.03 -14.45 32.43
N ARG A 54 -24.74 -14.23 33.53
CA ARG A 54 -24.16 -13.71 34.78
C ARG A 54 -23.57 -14.80 35.66
N GLY A 55 -23.29 -15.98 35.09
CA GLY A 55 -22.67 -17.10 35.79
C GLY A 55 -21.25 -16.77 36.26
N LYS A 56 -20.74 -17.61 37.18
CA LYS A 56 -19.33 -17.59 37.60
C LYS A 56 -18.76 -19.00 37.41
N PRO A 57 -17.88 -19.22 36.40
CA PRO A 57 -17.46 -18.28 35.37
C PRO A 57 -18.59 -17.91 34.40
N PRO A 58 -18.52 -16.73 33.76
CA PRO A 58 -19.52 -16.32 32.77
C PRO A 58 -19.41 -17.19 31.52
N HIS A 59 -20.55 -17.61 30.99
CA HIS A 59 -20.62 -18.44 29.79
C HIS A 59 -21.21 -17.68 28.61
N ARG A 60 -20.55 -17.79 27.45
CA ARG A 60 -20.97 -17.16 26.19
C ARG A 60 -21.73 -18.14 25.32
N PHE A 61 -22.77 -17.66 24.65
CA PHE A 61 -23.56 -18.44 23.71
C PHE A 61 -24.12 -17.56 22.60
N VAL A 62 -24.49 -18.20 21.48
CA VAL A 62 -25.06 -17.52 20.31
C VAL A 62 -26.56 -17.76 20.28
N LEU A 63 -27.36 -16.72 20.06
CA LEU A 63 -28.75 -16.84 19.66
C LEU A 63 -28.89 -16.51 18.17
N ALA A 64 -29.49 -17.41 17.40
CA ALA A 64 -29.91 -17.18 16.04
C ALA A 64 -31.42 -16.97 15.99
N HIS A 65 -31.82 -15.76 15.57
CA HIS A 65 -33.21 -15.40 15.38
C HIS A 65 -33.57 -15.62 13.91
N LEU A 66 -34.50 -16.52 13.65
CA LEU A 66 -35.00 -16.77 12.31
C LEU A 66 -36.08 -15.75 11.92
N ASP A 67 -36.28 -15.55 10.63
CA ASP A 67 -37.29 -14.66 10.04
C ASP A 67 -38.73 -14.92 10.54
N ASN A 68 -39.07 -16.18 10.81
CA ASN A 68 -40.36 -16.65 11.32
C ASN A 68 -40.53 -16.44 12.84
N GLY A 69 -39.54 -15.84 13.51
CA GLY A 69 -39.53 -15.58 14.95
C GLY A 69 -39.09 -16.76 15.82
N THR A 70 -38.69 -17.89 15.21
CA THR A 70 -38.04 -19.01 15.91
C THR A 70 -36.65 -18.60 16.38
N VAL A 71 -36.26 -19.03 17.58
CA VAL A 71 -34.93 -18.74 18.13
C VAL A 71 -34.21 -20.04 18.48
N TRP A 72 -32.98 -20.17 17.98
CA TRP A 72 -32.06 -21.26 18.30
C TRP A 72 -30.88 -20.73 19.10
N ARG A 73 -30.49 -21.46 20.13
CA ARG A 73 -29.32 -21.20 20.95
C ARG A 73 -28.24 -22.23 20.63
N PHE A 74 -27.00 -21.75 20.46
CA PHE A 74 -25.80 -22.56 20.25
C PHE A 74 -24.81 -22.34 21.39
N ASP A 75 -24.29 -23.41 21.94
CA ASP A 75 -23.36 -23.40 23.08
C ASP A 75 -22.16 -24.31 22.81
N ARG A 76 -21.02 -24.00 23.43
CA ARG A 76 -19.87 -24.89 23.54
C ARG A 76 -19.46 -25.08 24.99
N ARG A 77 -19.28 -26.31 25.42
CA ARG A 77 -18.88 -26.67 26.80
C ARG A 77 -17.92 -27.85 26.80
N PRO A 78 -17.24 -28.13 27.93
CA PRO A 78 -16.62 -29.44 28.12
C PRO A 78 -17.70 -30.53 28.17
N GLU A 79 -17.47 -31.65 27.49
CA GLU A 79 -18.40 -32.79 27.48
C GLU A 79 -18.65 -33.36 28.89
N THR A 80 -17.60 -33.42 29.72
CA THR A 80 -17.70 -33.81 31.13
C THR A 80 -17.47 -32.60 32.04
N GLY A 81 -18.51 -32.22 32.80
CA GLY A 81 -18.57 -30.98 33.56
C GLY A 81 -18.23 -31.16 35.04
N ASN A 82 -16.97 -30.94 35.41
CA ASN A 82 -16.64 -30.55 36.78
C ASN A 82 -15.64 -29.39 36.75
N LEU A 83 -16.08 -28.23 37.27
CA LEU A 83 -15.38 -26.95 37.15
C LEU A 83 -14.02 -26.95 37.89
N GLY A 84 -13.94 -27.72 38.99
CA GLY A 84 -12.69 -27.93 39.71
C GLY A 84 -11.67 -28.68 38.86
N THR A 85 -12.10 -29.69 38.10
CA THR A 85 -11.23 -30.50 37.25
C THR A 85 -10.75 -29.74 36.02
N LEU A 86 -11.58 -28.86 35.45
CA LEU A 86 -11.22 -27.98 34.33
C LEU A 86 -9.98 -27.12 34.62
N LEU A 87 -9.89 -26.53 35.81
CA LEU A 87 -8.74 -25.69 36.19
C LEU A 87 -7.45 -26.51 36.32
N PHE A 88 -7.52 -27.70 36.91
CA PHE A 88 -6.36 -28.59 37.06
C PHE A 88 -5.89 -29.18 35.72
N GLU A 89 -6.82 -29.51 34.82
CA GLU A 89 -6.54 -30.13 33.53
C GLU A 89 -6.05 -29.14 32.46
N THR A 90 -6.37 -27.85 32.58
CA THR A 90 -5.87 -26.82 31.64
C THR A 90 -4.41 -26.43 31.95
N VAL A 91 -3.94 -26.66 33.19
CA VAL A 91 -2.58 -26.32 33.64
C VAL A 91 -1.61 -27.50 33.47
N LEU A 92 -2.14 -28.73 33.42
CA LEU A 92 -1.35 -29.94 33.21
C LEU A 92 -1.35 -30.36 31.73
N PRO A 93 -0.22 -30.80 31.18
CA PRO A 93 -0.18 -31.33 29.82
C PRO A 93 -0.96 -32.65 29.79
N ALA A 94 -1.94 -32.75 28.90
CA ALA A 94 -2.58 -34.01 28.44
C ALA A 94 -3.91 -34.47 29.07
N SER A 95 -4.97 -33.65 29.00
CA SER A 95 -6.29 -34.23 28.76
C SER A 95 -7.06 -33.44 27.67
N HIS A 96 -7.03 -33.96 26.45
CA HIS A 96 -7.83 -33.43 25.34
C HIS A 96 -9.28 -33.87 25.54
N ARG A 97 -10.02 -33.15 26.39
CA ARG A 97 -11.47 -33.39 26.57
C ARG A 97 -12.21 -32.96 25.31
N HIS A 98 -13.08 -33.80 24.78
CA HIS A 98 -13.96 -33.40 23.68
C HIS A 98 -14.87 -32.25 24.11
N ALA A 99 -15.10 -31.32 23.19
CA ALA A 99 -16.11 -30.31 23.41
C ALA A 99 -17.50 -30.87 23.12
N ALA A 100 -18.45 -30.49 23.95
CA ALA A 100 -19.87 -30.64 23.68
C ALA A 100 -20.39 -29.31 23.10
N ASP A 101 -20.56 -29.30 21.78
CA ASP A 101 -21.25 -28.21 21.09
C ASP A 101 -22.73 -28.58 21.01
N ASP A 102 -23.60 -27.75 21.59
CA ASP A 102 -25.03 -28.02 21.70
C ASP A 102 -25.84 -27.04 20.86
N ARG A 103 -27.02 -27.51 20.41
CA ARG A 103 -28.11 -26.66 19.90
C ARG A 103 -29.36 -26.81 20.74
N CYS A 104 -30.16 -25.74 20.81
CA CYS A 104 -31.30 -25.69 21.71
C CYS A 104 -32.40 -24.76 21.17
N PHE A 105 -33.62 -25.26 21.01
CA PHE A 105 -34.77 -24.42 20.66
C PHE A 105 -35.16 -23.56 21.87
N VAL A 106 -35.39 -22.27 21.65
CA VAL A 106 -35.74 -21.32 22.72
C VAL A 106 -37.19 -20.86 22.55
N PRO A 107 -38.12 -21.39 23.37
CA PRO A 107 -39.48 -20.87 23.44
C PRO A 107 -39.52 -19.39 23.84
N LYS A 108 -40.57 -18.66 23.45
CA LYS A 108 -40.69 -17.21 23.68
C LYS A 108 -40.62 -16.84 25.17
N GLU A 109 -41.26 -17.64 26.01
CA GLU A 109 -41.24 -17.51 27.48
C GLU A 109 -39.83 -17.66 28.06
N HIS A 110 -39.02 -18.54 27.49
CA HIS A 110 -37.63 -18.74 27.89
C HIS A 110 -36.70 -17.66 27.36
N LEU A 111 -37.00 -17.09 26.19
CA LEU A 111 -36.24 -16.00 25.61
C LEU A 111 -36.26 -14.76 26.52
N ILE A 112 -37.40 -14.47 27.16
CA ILE A 112 -37.52 -13.36 28.13
C ILE A 112 -36.56 -13.59 29.31
N MET A 113 -36.54 -14.80 29.87
CA MET A 113 -35.64 -15.15 30.97
C MET A 113 -34.16 -15.07 30.55
N ILE A 114 -33.81 -15.61 29.39
CA ILE A 114 -32.44 -15.51 28.84
C ILE A 114 -32.06 -14.05 28.68
N THR A 115 -32.94 -13.22 28.11
CA THR A 115 -32.67 -11.80 27.88
C THR A 115 -32.46 -11.03 29.17
N ALA A 116 -33.25 -11.31 30.21
CA ALA A 116 -33.11 -10.69 31.52
C ALA A 116 -31.85 -11.17 32.29
N GLY A 117 -31.49 -12.45 32.13
CA GLY A 117 -30.39 -13.09 32.86
C GLY A 117 -29.01 -13.01 32.19
N SER A 118 -28.93 -12.44 30.98
CA SER A 118 -27.68 -12.34 30.21
C SER A 118 -27.50 -10.96 29.60
N ILE A 119 -26.26 -10.60 29.34
CA ILE A 119 -25.88 -9.37 28.65
C ILE A 119 -25.68 -9.70 27.17
N CYS A 120 -26.30 -8.94 26.28
CA CYS A 120 -26.02 -9.01 24.85
C CYS A 120 -24.72 -8.24 24.60
N GLU A 121 -23.62 -8.90 24.26
CA GLU A 121 -22.36 -8.25 23.91
C GLU A 121 -22.38 -7.75 22.47
N ILE A 122 -22.88 -8.59 21.56
CA ILE A 122 -22.94 -8.32 20.12
C ILE A 122 -24.34 -8.67 19.62
N GLU A 123 -24.86 -7.84 18.72
CA GLU A 123 -26.06 -8.09 17.95
C GLU A 123 -25.79 -7.70 16.49
N VAL A 124 -25.98 -8.64 15.57
CA VAL A 124 -25.76 -8.45 14.13
C VAL A 124 -27.06 -8.76 13.41
N ASN A 125 -27.62 -7.78 12.70
CA ASN A 125 -28.68 -8.04 11.73
C ASN A 125 -28.05 -8.57 10.44
N LEU A 126 -28.55 -9.68 9.93
CA LEU A 126 -28.03 -10.33 8.74
C LEU A 126 -28.88 -9.96 7.51
N PRO A 127 -28.28 -9.94 6.30
CA PRO A 127 -29.03 -9.65 5.08
C PRO A 127 -30.05 -10.76 4.78
N PRO A 128 -31.15 -10.44 4.07
CA PRO A 128 -32.13 -11.43 3.64
C PRO A 128 -31.48 -12.58 2.87
N GLY A 129 -32.01 -13.79 3.04
CA GLY A 129 -31.52 -15.03 2.45
C GLY A 129 -30.34 -15.68 3.17
N THR A 130 -29.88 -15.12 4.31
CA THR A 130 -28.82 -15.76 5.11
C THR A 130 -29.33 -17.06 5.74
N ASP A 131 -28.80 -18.21 5.33
CA ASP A 131 -29.29 -19.51 5.80
C ASP A 131 -28.57 -20.00 7.08
N LEU A 132 -29.32 -20.62 8.00
CA LEU A 132 -28.81 -21.23 9.23
C LEU A 132 -27.71 -22.28 8.99
N LEU A 133 -27.69 -22.89 7.80
CA LEU A 133 -26.62 -23.78 7.37
C LEU A 133 -25.25 -23.15 7.49
N LEU A 134 -25.12 -21.83 7.32
CA LEU A 134 -23.84 -21.14 7.48
C LEU A 134 -23.33 -21.22 8.93
N VAL A 135 -24.21 -21.06 9.92
CA VAL A 135 -23.86 -21.26 11.36
C VAL A 135 -23.46 -22.72 11.59
N ILE A 136 -24.24 -23.67 11.06
CA ILE A 136 -23.95 -25.10 11.17
C ILE A 136 -22.61 -25.45 10.51
N SER A 137 -22.27 -24.76 9.40
CA SER A 137 -21.00 -24.94 8.69
C SER A 137 -19.80 -24.59 9.54
N VAL A 138 -19.92 -23.50 10.30
CA VAL A 138 -18.88 -23.10 11.25
C VAL A 138 -18.75 -24.14 12.36
N CYS A 139 -19.87 -24.58 12.95
CA CYS A 139 -19.86 -25.59 14.01
C CYS A 139 -19.24 -26.92 13.55
N PHE A 140 -19.59 -27.39 12.34
CA PHE A 140 -18.96 -28.55 11.73
C PHE A 140 -17.47 -28.36 11.53
N SER A 141 -17.04 -27.20 11.01
CA SER A 141 -15.62 -26.94 10.77
C SER A 141 -14.82 -26.94 12.08
N ILE A 142 -15.40 -26.41 13.16
CA ILE A 142 -14.79 -26.46 14.51
C ILE A 142 -14.71 -27.91 15.02
N SER A 143 -15.74 -28.74 14.81
CA SER A 143 -15.75 -30.13 15.29
C SER A 143 -14.79 -31.04 14.51
N GLN A 144 -14.48 -30.70 13.26
CA GLN A 144 -13.51 -31.41 12.41
C GLN A 144 -12.07 -30.93 12.58
N ASP A 145 -11.85 -29.74 13.16
CA ASP A 145 -10.52 -29.21 13.37
C ASP A 145 -9.72 -30.07 14.36
N ARG A 146 -8.43 -30.30 14.05
CA ARG A 146 -7.55 -31.18 14.84
C ARG A 146 -7.42 -30.74 16.29
N GLU A 147 -7.41 -29.43 16.55
CA GLU A 147 -7.26 -28.87 17.89
C GLU A 147 -8.60 -28.36 18.44
N ALA A 148 -9.34 -27.61 17.64
CA ALA A 148 -10.58 -26.95 18.05
C ALA A 148 -11.76 -27.92 18.23
N ARG A 149 -11.64 -29.21 17.93
CA ARG A 149 -12.61 -30.22 18.37
C ARG A 149 -12.58 -30.52 19.87
N TYR A 150 -11.48 -30.15 20.54
CA TYR A 150 -11.30 -30.33 21.98
C TYR A 150 -11.64 -29.05 22.73
N TYR A 151 -12.17 -29.20 23.94
CA TYR A 151 -12.42 -28.07 24.83
C TYR A 151 -11.14 -27.69 25.56
N ASP A 152 -10.69 -26.45 25.34
CA ASP A 152 -9.58 -25.83 26.07
C ASP A 152 -10.09 -24.52 26.68
N LEU A 153 -9.95 -24.37 28.00
CA LEU A 153 -10.47 -23.21 28.72
C LEU A 153 -9.78 -21.90 28.32
N LEU A 154 -8.52 -21.93 27.88
CA LEU A 154 -7.74 -20.75 27.48
C LEU A 154 -7.79 -20.48 25.97
N LYS A 155 -8.03 -21.50 25.14
CA LYS A 155 -8.00 -21.40 23.67
C LYS A 155 -9.36 -21.64 22.99
N TYR A 156 -9.91 -22.84 23.13
CA TYR A 156 -11.05 -23.35 22.36
C TYR A 156 -12.32 -23.49 23.22
N ASN A 157 -12.66 -22.42 23.94
CA ASN A 157 -13.78 -22.37 24.88
C ASN A 157 -15.04 -21.74 24.24
N CYS A 158 -16.04 -21.40 25.07
CA CYS A 158 -17.26 -20.75 24.62
C CYS A 158 -17.06 -19.34 24.01
N TYR A 159 -16.01 -18.61 24.41
CA TYR A 159 -15.66 -17.33 23.78
C TYR A 159 -15.21 -17.55 22.35
N PHE A 160 -14.21 -18.44 22.13
CA PHE A 160 -13.74 -18.80 20.78
C PHE A 160 -14.88 -19.23 19.88
N PHE A 161 -15.74 -20.13 20.36
CA PHE A 161 -16.88 -20.63 19.58
C PHE A 161 -17.85 -19.53 19.17
N SER A 162 -18.31 -18.72 20.14
CA SER A 162 -19.27 -17.65 19.85
C SER A 162 -18.72 -16.59 18.89
N TRP A 163 -17.45 -16.20 19.07
CA TRP A 163 -16.80 -15.20 18.24
C TRP A 163 -16.49 -15.73 16.85
N THR A 164 -16.09 -17.00 16.73
CA THR A 164 -15.82 -17.64 15.43
C THR A 164 -17.09 -17.73 14.59
N ILE A 165 -18.23 -18.12 15.19
CA ILE A 165 -19.53 -18.12 14.48
C ILE A 165 -19.86 -16.72 13.98
N ILE A 166 -19.84 -15.70 14.84
CA ILE A 166 -20.15 -14.33 14.42
C ILE A 166 -19.19 -13.86 13.32
N LEU A 167 -17.89 -14.05 13.51
CA LEU A 167 -16.88 -13.56 12.59
C LEU A 167 -17.04 -14.18 11.20
N VAL A 168 -17.17 -15.51 11.12
CA VAL A 168 -17.29 -16.20 9.84
C VAL A 168 -18.64 -15.91 9.17
N VAL A 169 -19.74 -15.97 9.93
CA VAL A 169 -21.09 -15.72 9.37
C VAL A 169 -21.20 -14.28 8.87
N THR A 170 -20.79 -13.30 9.68
CA THR A 170 -20.84 -11.89 9.30
C THR A 170 -19.96 -11.66 8.08
N ARG A 171 -18.74 -12.22 8.05
CA ARG A 171 -17.85 -12.02 6.91
C ARG A 171 -18.37 -12.63 5.61
N HIS A 172 -19.01 -13.79 5.68
CA HIS A 172 -19.58 -14.46 4.51
C HIS A 172 -20.87 -13.76 4.01
N THR A 173 -21.62 -13.13 4.91
CA THR A 173 -22.90 -12.45 4.57
C THR A 173 -22.70 -11.00 4.17
N PHE A 174 -21.62 -10.38 4.62
CA PHE A 174 -21.20 -9.04 4.24
C PHE A 174 -19.85 -9.11 3.53
N PRO A 175 -19.80 -9.51 2.25
CA PRO A 175 -18.56 -9.49 1.50
C PRO A 175 -18.01 -8.06 1.41
N PHE A 176 -16.69 -7.91 1.57
CA PHE A 176 -16.05 -6.65 1.23
C PHE A 176 -16.31 -6.35 -0.25
N SER A 177 -16.69 -5.12 -0.54
CA SER A 177 -16.78 -4.62 -1.91
C SER A 177 -15.55 -3.76 -2.18
N VAL A 178 -14.95 -3.92 -3.35
CA VAL A 178 -13.94 -2.97 -3.82
C VAL A 178 -14.66 -1.62 -4.01
N PRO A 179 -14.17 -0.51 -3.41
CA PRO A 179 -14.80 0.80 -3.53
C PRO A 179 -14.68 1.32 -4.96
N SER A 180 -15.59 2.22 -5.37
CA SER A 180 -15.47 2.85 -6.69
C SER A 180 -14.24 3.77 -6.75
N PRO A 181 -13.65 4.00 -7.94
CA PRO A 181 -12.60 4.99 -8.13
C PRO A 181 -12.94 6.35 -7.53
N SER A 182 -14.19 6.81 -7.71
CA SER A 182 -14.66 8.07 -7.16
C SER A 182 -14.73 8.10 -5.65
N ASP A 183 -14.93 6.95 -4.99
CA ASP A 183 -14.92 6.91 -3.53
C ASP A 183 -13.49 7.03 -3.02
N ILE A 184 -12.56 6.26 -3.59
CA ILE A 184 -11.13 6.30 -3.19
C ILE A 184 -10.52 7.68 -3.46
N ALA A 185 -10.83 8.30 -4.61
CA ALA A 185 -10.31 9.60 -4.99
C ALA A 185 -10.66 10.71 -3.98
N LYS A 186 -11.84 10.65 -3.34
CA LYS A 186 -12.24 11.61 -2.28
C LYS A 186 -11.31 11.55 -1.07
N TYR A 187 -10.83 10.36 -0.70
CA TYR A 187 -9.91 10.19 0.43
C TYR A 187 -8.46 10.51 0.06
N LEU A 188 -8.08 10.32 -1.20
CA LEU A 188 -6.75 10.65 -1.72
C LEU A 188 -6.55 12.16 -1.93
N GLU A 189 -7.61 12.90 -2.31
CA GLU A 189 -7.55 14.35 -2.57
C GLU A 189 -6.80 15.15 -1.49
N PRO A 190 -7.13 15.06 -0.18
CA PRO A 190 -6.43 15.82 0.87
C PRO A 190 -4.96 15.42 1.05
N LYS A 191 -4.57 14.21 0.60
CA LYS A 191 -3.20 13.68 0.74
C LYS A 191 -2.35 13.89 -0.51
N ARG A 192 -2.98 14.19 -1.65
CA ARG A 192 -2.34 14.41 -2.96
C ARG A 192 -1.24 15.47 -2.90
N ASP A 193 -1.51 16.57 -2.22
CA ASP A 193 -0.57 17.68 -2.06
C ASP A 193 0.70 17.25 -1.31
N GLY A 194 0.55 16.47 -0.24
CA GLY A 194 1.67 15.93 0.53
C GLY A 194 2.53 14.99 -0.30
N LEU A 195 1.88 14.09 -1.05
CA LEU A 195 2.55 13.16 -1.96
C LEU A 195 3.31 13.90 -3.06
N ALA A 196 2.66 14.85 -3.74
CA ALA A 196 3.28 15.64 -4.80
C ALA A 196 4.52 16.39 -4.30
N ARG A 197 4.49 16.96 -3.08
CA ARG A 197 5.67 17.58 -2.46
C ARG A 197 6.78 16.57 -2.19
N SER A 198 6.46 15.39 -1.66
CA SER A 198 7.44 14.33 -1.40
C SER A 198 8.15 13.91 -2.69
N LEU A 199 7.37 13.55 -3.72
CA LEU A 199 7.87 13.14 -5.03
C LEU A 199 8.68 14.24 -5.72
N THR A 200 8.25 15.50 -5.62
CA THR A 200 9.02 16.65 -6.13
C THR A 200 10.38 16.75 -5.45
N ASN A 201 10.44 16.67 -4.12
CA ASN A 201 11.70 16.75 -3.38
C ASN A 201 12.66 15.60 -3.74
N LYS A 202 12.12 14.39 -3.90
CA LYS A 202 12.87 13.20 -4.36
C LYS A 202 13.42 13.39 -5.77
N THR A 203 12.59 13.88 -6.69
CA THR A 203 12.96 14.16 -8.09
C THR A 203 14.08 15.21 -8.16
N VAL A 204 13.94 16.32 -7.42
CA VAL A 204 14.99 17.35 -7.31
C VAL A 204 16.30 16.74 -6.79
N LYS A 205 16.24 15.90 -5.75
CA LYS A 205 17.42 15.24 -5.19
C LYS A 205 18.10 14.31 -6.21
N VAL A 206 17.32 13.56 -6.99
CA VAL A 206 17.81 12.69 -8.08
C VAL A 206 18.54 13.51 -9.14
N LEU A 207 17.90 14.55 -9.67
CA LEU A 207 18.48 15.39 -10.72
C LEU A 207 19.78 16.05 -10.26
N LEU A 208 19.78 16.62 -9.06
CA LEU A 208 20.99 17.19 -8.45
C LEU A 208 22.10 16.13 -8.31
N GLY A 209 21.74 14.92 -7.88
CA GLY A 209 22.67 13.80 -7.75
C GLY A 209 23.32 13.42 -9.08
N ILE A 210 22.52 13.30 -10.15
CA ILE A 210 22.99 12.98 -11.51
C ILE A 210 23.96 14.05 -12.01
N VAL A 211 23.55 15.32 -11.98
CA VAL A 211 24.38 16.44 -12.46
C VAL A 211 25.70 16.52 -11.69
N LEU A 212 25.66 16.38 -10.37
CA LEU A 212 26.88 16.38 -9.55
C LEU A 212 27.78 15.20 -9.87
N ASN A 213 27.23 14.01 -10.15
CA ASN A 213 28.03 12.84 -10.51
C ASN A 213 28.72 13.04 -11.87
N VAL A 214 28.03 13.59 -12.86
CA VAL A 214 28.63 13.93 -14.17
C VAL A 214 29.75 14.95 -14.02
N ILE A 215 29.50 16.09 -13.34
CA ILE A 215 30.53 17.12 -13.13
C ILE A 215 31.73 16.56 -12.36
N THR A 216 31.50 15.73 -11.33
CA THR A 216 32.57 15.09 -10.56
C THR A 216 33.38 14.14 -11.44
N ALA A 217 32.72 13.35 -12.29
CA ALA A 217 33.39 12.42 -13.20
C ALA A 217 34.23 13.17 -14.26
N ILE A 218 33.73 14.27 -14.84
CA ILE A 218 34.49 15.14 -15.74
C ILE A 218 35.76 15.57 -15.05
N ARG A 219 35.65 16.14 -13.85
CA ARG A 219 36.79 16.61 -13.09
C ARG A 219 37.84 15.53 -12.85
N VAL A 220 37.41 14.35 -12.41
CA VAL A 220 38.34 13.24 -12.14
C VAL A 220 39.06 12.79 -13.42
N LYS A 221 38.40 12.84 -14.57
CA LYS A 221 38.96 12.36 -15.85
C LYS A 221 39.78 13.39 -16.60
N THR A 222 39.49 14.68 -16.44
CA THR A 222 40.22 15.77 -17.10
C THR A 222 41.35 16.32 -16.23
N ASP A 223 41.33 16.09 -14.92
CA ASP A 223 42.27 16.67 -13.96
C ASP A 223 42.42 18.20 -14.12
N SER A 224 43.63 18.73 -14.02
CA SER A 224 43.97 20.14 -14.13
C SER A 224 44.08 20.63 -15.59
N THR A 225 44.06 19.71 -16.55
CA THR A 225 44.33 20.00 -17.97
C THR A 225 43.32 20.96 -18.61
N ILE A 226 42.08 20.99 -18.10
CA ILE A 226 41.02 21.86 -18.61
C ILE A 226 40.92 23.21 -17.89
N GLN A 227 41.67 23.41 -16.79
CA GLN A 227 41.56 24.64 -15.98
C GLN A 227 41.93 25.89 -16.77
N ASP A 228 42.88 25.78 -17.69
CA ASP A 228 43.40 26.87 -18.49
C ASP A 228 42.38 27.46 -19.49
N GLY A 229 41.39 26.66 -19.88
CA GLY A 229 40.28 27.08 -20.72
C GLY A 229 39.08 27.66 -19.97
N MET A 230 39.08 27.59 -18.63
CA MET A 230 37.99 28.05 -17.77
C MET A 230 38.11 29.53 -17.38
N SER A 231 36.97 30.16 -17.10
CA SER A 231 36.93 31.46 -16.42
C SER A 231 37.61 31.42 -15.05
N PHE A 232 37.99 32.58 -14.52
CA PHE A 232 38.67 32.68 -13.22
C PHE A 232 37.83 32.09 -12.07
N GLY A 233 36.52 32.37 -12.04
CA GLY A 233 35.59 31.82 -11.04
C GLY A 233 35.50 30.29 -11.11
N ASN A 234 35.35 29.74 -12.33
CA ASN A 234 35.30 28.29 -12.52
C ASN A 234 36.60 27.60 -12.10
N ARG A 235 37.77 28.21 -12.38
CA ARG A 235 39.06 27.69 -11.92
C ARG A 235 39.16 27.57 -10.41
N ILE A 236 38.65 28.56 -9.66
CA ILE A 236 38.66 28.51 -8.20
C ILE A 236 37.83 27.32 -7.71
N VAL A 237 36.62 27.16 -8.23
CA VAL A 237 35.73 26.04 -7.86
C VAL A 237 36.37 24.69 -8.24
N TRP A 238 37.03 24.61 -9.41
CA TRP A 238 37.69 23.39 -9.90
C TRP A 238 38.91 22.97 -9.07
N LYS A 239 39.57 23.92 -8.40
CA LYS A 239 40.73 23.66 -7.52
C LYS A 239 40.36 23.18 -6.11
N LEU A 240 39.12 23.39 -5.65
CA LEU A 240 38.66 22.94 -4.33
C LEU A 240 38.74 21.41 -4.21
N PRO A 241 38.98 20.80 -3.04
CA PRO A 241 38.86 19.34 -2.87
C PRO A 241 37.53 18.79 -3.43
N PRO A 242 37.47 17.56 -3.98
CA PRO A 242 36.26 17.02 -4.61
C PRO A 242 35.01 17.09 -3.72
N SER A 243 35.15 16.82 -2.42
CA SER A 243 34.07 16.96 -1.43
C SER A 243 33.57 18.40 -1.29
N SER A 244 34.48 19.36 -1.18
CA SER A 244 34.17 20.79 -1.08
C SER A 244 33.53 21.34 -2.36
N MET A 245 34.06 20.97 -3.54
CA MET A 245 33.48 21.33 -4.82
C MET A 245 32.06 20.79 -4.94
N ARG A 246 31.86 19.50 -4.63
CA ARG A 246 30.54 18.87 -4.67
C ARG A 246 29.56 19.57 -3.73
N PHE A 247 29.99 19.96 -2.54
CA PHE A 247 29.18 20.73 -1.59
C PHE A 247 28.79 22.10 -2.16
N VAL A 248 29.76 22.88 -2.67
CA VAL A 248 29.50 24.21 -3.25
C VAL A 248 28.55 24.11 -4.44
N LEU A 249 28.81 23.20 -5.39
CA LEU A 249 27.94 22.98 -6.53
C LEU A 249 26.54 22.52 -6.11
N HIS A 250 26.44 21.66 -5.09
CA HIS A 250 25.16 21.24 -4.56
C HIS A 250 24.35 22.42 -4.01
N GLN A 251 24.96 23.31 -3.21
CA GLN A 251 24.26 24.49 -2.69
C GLN A 251 23.85 25.45 -3.80
N VAL A 252 24.72 25.67 -4.79
CA VAL A 252 24.43 26.57 -5.91
C VAL A 252 23.29 26.02 -6.78
N LEU A 253 23.36 24.74 -7.16
CA LEU A 253 22.31 24.09 -7.94
C LEU A 253 21.00 24.03 -7.15
N LYS A 254 21.05 23.69 -5.85
CA LYS A 254 19.86 23.69 -4.98
C LYS A 254 19.23 25.08 -4.89
N MET A 255 20.03 26.14 -4.74
CA MET A 255 19.54 27.51 -4.76
C MET A 255 18.87 27.83 -6.10
N GLN A 256 19.47 27.44 -7.23
CA GLN A 256 18.86 27.61 -8.55
C GLN A 256 17.54 26.86 -8.70
N MET A 257 17.46 25.62 -8.20
CA MET A 257 16.21 24.85 -8.16
C MET A 257 15.13 25.55 -7.32
N HIS A 258 15.50 26.23 -6.23
CA HIS A 258 14.56 26.98 -5.38
C HIS A 258 14.11 28.32 -5.96
N LEU A 259 14.69 28.79 -7.06
CA LEU A 259 14.25 29.99 -7.77
C LEU A 259 13.10 29.64 -8.74
N GLY A 260 11.99 29.12 -8.23
CA GLY A 260 10.75 28.88 -9.00
C GLY A 260 10.69 27.55 -9.78
N LEU A 261 11.84 26.93 -10.09
CA LEU A 261 11.84 25.62 -10.75
C LEU A 261 11.20 24.54 -9.87
N LYS A 262 11.46 24.57 -8.55
CA LYS A 262 10.81 23.67 -7.59
C LYS A 262 9.29 23.82 -7.60
N ASP A 263 8.78 25.03 -7.72
CA ASP A 263 7.33 25.30 -7.71
C ASP A 263 6.69 24.85 -9.03
N LEU A 264 7.39 25.02 -10.16
CA LEU A 264 6.98 24.47 -11.45
C LEU A 264 6.96 22.94 -11.43
N LEU A 265 8.02 22.30 -10.91
CA LEU A 265 8.09 20.85 -10.72
C LEU A 265 6.96 20.37 -9.82
N TYR A 266 6.67 21.08 -8.73
CA TYR A 266 5.56 20.76 -7.83
C TYR A 266 4.20 20.84 -8.53
N SER A 267 3.91 21.94 -9.25
CA SER A 267 2.65 22.09 -9.98
C SER A 267 2.47 20.96 -10.98
N LYS A 268 3.51 20.68 -11.79
CA LYS A 268 3.47 19.58 -12.76
C LYS A 268 3.32 18.23 -12.07
N MET A 269 4.03 17.98 -10.96
CA MET A 269 3.90 16.75 -10.16
C MET A 269 2.48 16.57 -9.67
N ARG A 270 1.86 17.63 -9.13
CA ARG A 270 0.50 17.59 -8.60
C ARG A 270 -0.52 17.23 -9.69
N ASP A 271 -0.43 17.89 -10.84
CA ASP A 271 -1.36 17.68 -11.96
C ASP A 271 -1.18 16.26 -12.54
N GLN A 272 0.06 15.80 -12.62
CA GLN A 272 0.40 14.46 -13.09
C GLN A 272 -0.01 13.35 -12.13
N VAL A 273 0.20 13.53 -10.83
CA VAL A 273 -0.30 12.61 -9.78
C VAL A 273 -1.82 12.51 -9.86
N ALA A 274 -2.53 13.63 -10.08
CA ALA A 274 -3.98 13.62 -10.24
C ALA A 274 -4.43 12.83 -11.49
N SER A 275 -3.71 12.97 -12.61
CA SER A 275 -4.00 12.20 -13.83
C SER A 275 -3.73 10.71 -13.63
N GLY A 276 -2.55 10.36 -13.11
CA GLY A 276 -2.15 8.97 -12.89
C GLY A 276 -2.99 8.25 -11.83
N GLU A 277 -3.51 8.98 -10.84
CA GLU A 277 -4.45 8.46 -9.84
C GLU A 277 -5.72 7.90 -10.52
N ASN A 278 -6.31 8.67 -11.45
CA ASN A 278 -7.53 8.23 -12.14
C ASN A 278 -7.28 6.98 -12.99
N ASP A 279 -6.17 6.94 -13.73
CA ASP A 279 -5.80 5.80 -14.57
C ASP A 279 -5.53 4.54 -13.75
N LEU A 280 -4.87 4.70 -12.60
CA LEU A 280 -4.57 3.63 -11.66
C LEU A 280 -5.86 3.05 -11.05
N LEU A 281 -6.75 3.93 -10.59
CA LEU A 281 -8.03 3.53 -10.00
C LEU A 281 -8.96 2.90 -11.04
N ALA A 282 -8.98 3.41 -12.27
CA ALA A 282 -9.77 2.85 -13.36
C ALA A 282 -9.34 1.42 -13.70
N ASP A 283 -8.04 1.12 -13.75
CA ASP A 283 -7.57 -0.24 -14.00
C ASP A 283 -7.83 -1.19 -12.83
N LEU A 284 -7.61 -0.74 -11.58
CA LEU A 284 -7.97 -1.54 -10.41
C LEU A 284 -9.46 -1.90 -10.43
N TRP A 285 -10.29 -0.96 -10.87
CA TRP A 285 -11.72 -1.18 -11.02
C TRP A 285 -12.06 -2.13 -12.17
N GLU A 286 -11.39 -2.05 -13.31
CA GLU A 286 -11.59 -2.98 -14.43
C GLU A 286 -11.25 -4.42 -14.02
N LYS A 287 -10.15 -4.59 -13.27
CA LYS A 287 -9.70 -5.90 -12.75
C LYS A 287 -10.43 -6.36 -11.49
N ARG A 288 -11.47 -5.65 -11.06
CA ARG A 288 -12.18 -5.95 -9.80
C ARG A 288 -12.76 -7.36 -9.74
N VAL A 289 -13.14 -7.98 -10.86
CA VAL A 289 -13.74 -9.33 -10.83
C VAL A 289 -12.74 -10.36 -10.29
N GLU A 290 -11.49 -10.29 -10.73
CA GLU A 290 -10.42 -11.16 -10.24
C GLU A 290 -10.04 -10.82 -8.80
N THR A 291 -9.93 -9.52 -8.50
CA THR A 291 -9.60 -9.03 -7.15
C THR A 291 -10.71 -9.35 -6.14
N ASN A 292 -11.98 -9.28 -6.52
CA ASN A 292 -13.14 -9.56 -5.67
C ASN A 292 -13.10 -10.99 -5.12
N LYS A 293 -12.70 -11.96 -5.94
CA LYS A 293 -12.56 -13.36 -5.48
C LYS A 293 -11.52 -13.50 -4.37
N GLN A 294 -10.41 -12.76 -4.44
CA GLN A 294 -9.38 -12.74 -3.41
C GLN A 294 -9.85 -11.97 -2.17
N VAL A 295 -10.44 -10.79 -2.40
CA VAL A 295 -11.03 -9.92 -1.37
C VAL A 295 -12.07 -10.69 -0.55
N GLU A 296 -12.96 -11.44 -1.19
CA GLU A 296 -14.00 -12.28 -0.56
C GLU A 296 -13.43 -13.34 0.38
N GLN A 297 -12.24 -13.86 0.09
CA GLN A 297 -11.56 -14.85 0.92
C GLN A 297 -10.83 -14.24 2.13
N ARG A 298 -10.65 -12.91 2.18
CA ARG A 298 -9.96 -12.25 3.30
C ARG A 298 -10.89 -12.03 4.47
N LEU A 299 -10.53 -12.57 5.64
CA LEU A 299 -11.22 -12.29 6.90
C LEU A 299 -10.97 -10.88 7.44
N TRP A 300 -9.79 -10.30 7.16
CA TRP A 300 -9.33 -9.04 7.75
C TRP A 300 -9.14 -7.98 6.66
N VAL A 301 -9.73 -6.79 6.86
CA VAL A 301 -9.64 -5.67 5.91
C VAL A 301 -8.18 -5.26 5.69
N GLN A 302 -7.34 -5.27 6.73
CA GLN A 302 -5.93 -4.87 6.63
C GLN A 302 -5.14 -5.78 5.69
N LYS A 303 -5.51 -7.06 5.55
CA LYS A 303 -4.85 -8.00 4.63
C LYS A 303 -5.18 -7.74 3.16
N LEU A 304 -6.17 -6.89 2.87
CA LEU A 304 -6.46 -6.49 1.50
C LEU A 304 -5.31 -5.69 0.88
N ALA A 305 -4.53 -4.97 1.69
CA ALA A 305 -3.35 -4.24 1.20
C ALA A 305 -2.37 -5.17 0.46
N ASP A 306 -2.21 -6.41 0.95
CA ASP A 306 -1.34 -7.42 0.33
C ASP A 306 -1.83 -7.88 -1.04
N ASP A 307 -3.15 -7.81 -1.29
CA ASP A 307 -3.76 -8.17 -2.58
C ASP A 307 -3.62 -7.04 -3.62
N PHE A 308 -3.67 -5.79 -3.18
CA PHE A 308 -3.58 -4.62 -4.05
C PHE A 308 -2.13 -4.23 -4.37
N LYS A 309 -1.22 -4.32 -3.39
CA LYS A 309 0.18 -3.88 -3.51
C LYS A 309 0.88 -4.44 -4.75
N PRO A 310 0.86 -5.76 -5.01
CA PRO A 310 1.39 -6.36 -6.23
C PRO A 310 0.97 -5.71 -7.54
N LYS A 311 -0.33 -5.41 -7.67
CA LYS A 311 -0.93 -4.90 -8.91
C LYS A 311 -0.63 -3.41 -9.09
N LEU A 312 -0.52 -2.70 -7.97
CA LEU A 312 -0.15 -1.29 -7.91
C LEU A 312 1.33 -1.09 -8.25
N GLU A 313 2.23 -1.91 -7.72
CA GLU A 313 3.68 -1.81 -7.93
C GLU A 313 4.06 -1.73 -9.41
N GLU A 314 3.63 -2.69 -10.23
CA GLU A 314 3.98 -2.72 -11.66
C GLU A 314 3.56 -1.44 -12.40
N LYS A 315 2.34 -0.98 -12.14
CA LYS A 315 1.80 0.20 -12.81
C LYS A 315 2.44 1.49 -12.32
N LEU A 316 2.65 1.60 -11.01
CA LEU A 316 3.19 2.80 -10.39
C LEU A 316 4.64 3.05 -10.80
N VAL A 317 5.44 2.02 -11.08
CA VAL A 317 6.78 2.19 -11.65
C VAL A 317 6.73 2.95 -12.95
N ARG A 318 5.84 2.52 -13.86
CA ARG A 318 5.72 3.11 -15.20
C ARG A 318 5.25 4.55 -15.08
N ILE A 319 4.16 4.75 -14.34
CA ILE A 319 3.61 6.07 -14.08
C ILE A 319 4.70 6.98 -13.50
N ILE A 320 5.38 6.60 -12.40
CA ILE A 320 6.38 7.48 -11.78
C ILE A 320 7.56 7.79 -12.71
N TRP A 321 8.05 6.84 -13.49
CA TRP A 321 9.12 7.12 -14.45
C TRP A 321 8.67 8.07 -15.55
N ASP A 322 7.50 7.83 -16.14
CA ASP A 322 6.91 8.72 -17.15
C ASP A 322 6.68 10.10 -16.55
N LEU A 323 6.17 10.20 -15.31
CA LEU A 323 5.98 11.48 -14.61
C LEU A 323 7.29 12.22 -14.38
N ILE A 324 8.34 11.53 -13.94
CA ILE A 324 9.66 12.13 -13.71
C ILE A 324 10.25 12.63 -15.03
N LEU A 325 10.21 11.81 -16.09
CA LEU A 325 10.81 12.13 -17.38
C LEU A 325 10.04 13.24 -18.11
N ASP A 326 8.71 13.18 -18.12
CA ASP A 326 7.83 14.22 -18.68
C ASP A 326 8.06 15.56 -17.98
N MET A 327 8.12 15.55 -16.65
CA MET A 327 8.35 16.74 -15.87
C MET A 327 9.71 17.37 -16.15
N VAL A 328 10.75 16.54 -16.23
CA VAL A 328 12.11 17.00 -16.50
C VAL A 328 12.25 17.55 -17.92
N ALA A 329 11.59 16.93 -18.90
CA ALA A 329 11.54 17.43 -20.27
C ALA A 329 10.73 18.74 -20.38
N ALA A 330 9.58 18.83 -19.71
CA ALA A 330 8.69 19.99 -19.76
C ALA A 330 9.32 21.27 -19.18
N VAL A 331 10.21 21.14 -18.18
CA VAL A 331 10.98 22.27 -17.64
C VAL A 331 11.88 22.91 -18.69
N GLN A 332 12.40 22.13 -19.65
CA GLN A 332 13.29 22.62 -20.70
C GLN A 332 12.53 23.10 -21.94
N ALA A 333 11.38 22.49 -22.22
CA ALA A 333 10.54 22.82 -23.37
C ALA A 333 9.71 24.11 -23.18
N GLY A 334 10.11 25.01 -22.28
CA GLY A 334 9.42 26.26 -21.97
C GLY A 334 8.82 26.88 -23.22
N ASP A 335 7.48 26.88 -23.23
CA ASP A 335 6.64 27.26 -24.35
C ASP A 335 7.08 28.62 -24.89
N GLY A 336 7.22 28.73 -26.21
CA GLY A 336 7.70 29.95 -26.87
C GLY A 336 6.79 31.18 -26.69
N SER A 337 5.76 31.10 -25.85
CA SER A 337 4.75 32.12 -25.64
C SER A 337 4.90 32.96 -24.37
N GLU A 338 5.78 32.61 -23.43
CA GLU A 338 6.19 33.56 -22.39
C GLU A 338 7.51 33.08 -21.78
N PRO A 339 8.59 33.88 -21.80
CA PRO A 339 9.75 33.55 -21.00
C PRO A 339 9.21 33.44 -19.57
N LEU A 340 9.31 32.24 -18.97
CA LEU A 340 9.14 32.02 -17.54
C LEU A 340 9.57 33.32 -16.84
N ALA A 341 8.70 33.91 -16.01
CA ALA A 341 8.81 35.26 -15.43
C ALA A 341 10.10 35.54 -14.60
N PHE A 342 11.19 34.87 -14.89
CA PHE A 342 12.57 35.24 -14.66
C PHE A 342 12.99 36.57 -15.30
N GLY A 343 12.26 37.10 -16.30
CA GLY A 343 12.70 38.23 -17.13
C GLY A 343 13.10 39.52 -16.39
N GLU A 344 12.44 39.89 -15.30
CA GLU A 344 12.76 41.13 -14.57
C GLU A 344 13.67 40.92 -13.35
N GLN A 345 13.51 39.83 -12.58
CA GLN A 345 14.41 39.53 -11.46
C GLN A 345 15.80 39.03 -11.91
N GLN A 346 15.96 38.58 -13.15
CA GLN A 346 17.23 38.05 -13.67
C GLN A 346 18.21 39.14 -14.13
N LYS A 347 17.72 40.31 -14.58
CA LYS A 347 18.61 41.44 -14.97
C LYS A 347 19.47 41.92 -13.81
N ASN A 348 18.89 42.06 -12.61
CA ASN A 348 19.62 42.48 -11.40
C ASN A 348 20.44 41.35 -10.74
N ARG A 349 20.22 40.08 -11.11
CA ARG A 349 20.90 38.91 -10.51
C ARG A 349 21.96 38.27 -11.42
N SER A 350 22.15 38.83 -12.62
CA SER A 350 23.22 38.47 -13.56
C SER A 350 24.62 38.58 -12.94
N HIS A 351 24.82 39.46 -11.96
CA HIS A 351 26.08 39.63 -11.25
C HIS A 351 26.52 38.39 -10.45
N ILE A 352 25.62 37.69 -9.76
CA ILE A 352 26.00 36.50 -8.97
C ILE A 352 26.23 35.29 -9.87
N LYS A 353 25.40 35.12 -10.92
CA LYS A 353 25.57 34.04 -11.91
C LYS A 353 26.86 34.20 -12.72
N SER A 354 27.19 35.44 -13.14
CA SER A 354 28.45 35.73 -13.83
C SER A 354 29.67 35.66 -12.90
N LEU A 355 29.54 35.97 -11.60
CA LEU A 355 30.65 35.80 -10.65
C LEU A 355 31.03 34.32 -10.43
N ILE A 356 30.04 33.43 -10.36
CA ILE A 356 30.26 32.02 -9.98
C ILE A 356 30.52 31.12 -11.19
N PHE A 357 29.81 31.31 -12.31
CA PHE A 357 29.93 30.43 -13.49
C PHE A 357 30.71 31.04 -14.66
N GLY A 358 31.01 32.35 -14.60
CA GLY A 358 32.09 33.08 -15.30
C GLY A 358 32.26 32.97 -16.82
N ASP A 359 31.53 32.11 -17.52
CA ASP A 359 31.64 31.91 -18.95
C ASP A 359 30.24 31.62 -19.54
N ALA A 360 29.79 32.53 -20.41
CA ALA A 360 28.51 32.40 -21.10
C ALA A 360 28.48 31.15 -21.99
N GLN A 361 29.62 30.75 -22.56
CA GLN A 361 29.73 29.54 -23.39
C GLN A 361 29.51 28.28 -22.54
N TRP A 362 30.16 28.17 -21.37
CA TRP A 362 30.00 27.01 -20.49
C TRP A 362 28.54 26.78 -20.10
N ILE A 363 27.84 27.85 -19.70
CA ILE A 363 26.41 27.78 -19.34
C ILE A 363 25.57 27.38 -20.56
N HIS A 364 25.83 27.97 -21.71
CA HIS A 364 25.10 27.67 -22.94
C HIS A 364 25.26 26.20 -23.37
N VAL A 365 26.48 25.66 -23.30
CA VAL A 365 26.78 24.26 -23.61
C VAL A 365 25.99 23.30 -22.74
N TRP A 366 25.97 23.51 -21.42
CA TRP A 366 25.23 22.64 -20.52
C TRP A 366 23.71 22.78 -20.66
N ASN A 367 23.22 23.98 -20.98
CA ASN A 367 21.80 24.19 -21.24
C ASN A 367 21.36 23.47 -22.52
N GLU A 368 22.09 23.57 -23.63
CA GLU A 368 21.76 22.85 -24.86
C GLU A 368 21.93 21.33 -24.71
N ALA A 369 22.94 20.88 -23.94
CA ALA A 369 23.08 19.47 -23.58
C ALA A 369 21.83 18.94 -22.86
N LEU A 370 21.32 19.65 -21.85
CA LEU A 370 20.10 19.27 -21.13
C LEU A 370 18.86 19.35 -22.01
N LYS A 371 18.74 20.40 -22.83
CA LYS A 371 17.61 20.61 -23.75
C LYS A 371 17.46 19.49 -24.77
N MET A 372 18.57 18.91 -25.24
CA MET A 372 18.53 17.75 -26.14
C MET A 372 18.49 16.42 -25.39
N GLY A 373 19.25 16.30 -24.29
CA GLY A 373 19.38 15.06 -23.54
C GLY A 373 18.10 14.62 -22.82
N LEU A 374 17.37 15.56 -22.23
CA LEU A 374 16.20 15.23 -21.41
C LEU A 374 15.01 14.72 -22.24
N PRO A 375 14.63 15.32 -23.38
CA PRO A 375 13.65 14.73 -24.29
C PRO A 375 14.08 13.38 -24.83
N ALA A 376 15.36 13.20 -25.20
CA ALA A 376 15.85 11.91 -25.69
C ALA A 376 15.77 10.81 -24.61
N ALA A 377 16.11 11.12 -23.36
CA ALA A 377 15.90 10.21 -22.23
C ALA A 377 14.43 9.81 -22.09
N ARG A 378 13.54 10.80 -22.13
CA ARG A 378 12.09 10.60 -22.07
C ARG A 378 11.64 9.66 -23.18
N ASP A 379 11.88 10.03 -24.44
CA ASP A 379 11.40 9.29 -25.61
C ASP A 379 11.96 7.85 -25.66
N ALA A 380 13.21 7.66 -25.20
CA ALA A 380 13.83 6.34 -25.16
C ALA A 380 13.30 5.44 -24.04
N ALA A 381 12.94 6.00 -22.88
CA ALA A 381 12.38 5.22 -21.77
C ALA A 381 10.87 5.05 -21.86
N HIS A 382 10.17 5.95 -22.55
CA HIS A 382 8.73 5.91 -22.74
C HIS A 382 8.33 4.61 -23.44
N GLY A 383 7.44 3.83 -22.82
CA GLY A 383 6.92 2.58 -23.38
C GLY A 383 7.93 1.42 -23.47
N GLN A 384 9.17 1.55 -22.97
CA GLN A 384 10.17 0.47 -22.99
C GLN A 384 10.07 -0.54 -21.84
N SER A 385 8.97 -0.48 -21.11
CA SER A 385 8.57 -1.55 -20.21
C SER A 385 7.70 -2.54 -20.97
N GLY A 386 8.32 -3.60 -21.52
CA GLY A 386 7.57 -4.80 -21.87
C GLY A 386 6.73 -5.28 -20.66
N PRO A 387 5.61 -6.00 -20.87
CA PRO A 387 4.82 -6.54 -19.76
C PRO A 387 5.75 -7.36 -18.85
N LEU A 388 5.70 -7.10 -17.53
CA LEU A 388 6.31 -8.04 -16.60
C LEU A 388 5.61 -9.37 -16.82
N GLN A 389 6.37 -10.46 -16.98
CA GLN A 389 5.74 -11.77 -17.07
C GLN A 389 4.90 -11.99 -15.80
N PRO A 390 3.63 -12.43 -15.92
CA PRO A 390 2.79 -12.67 -14.76
C PRO A 390 3.49 -13.67 -13.84
N ILE A 391 3.79 -13.24 -12.62
CA ILE A 391 4.31 -14.13 -11.58
C ILE A 391 3.09 -14.65 -10.83
N GLU A 392 2.93 -15.98 -10.80
CA GLU A 392 1.89 -16.70 -10.05
C GLU A 392 1.90 -16.34 -8.55
N PRO A 393 0.80 -16.57 -7.81
CA PRO A 393 0.68 -16.11 -6.42
C PRO A 393 1.69 -16.76 -5.47
N ALA A 394 2.32 -15.92 -4.65
CA ALA A 394 3.64 -16.15 -4.06
C ALA A 394 3.68 -16.89 -2.72
N THR A 395 4.70 -17.75 -2.59
CA THR A 395 5.31 -18.19 -1.32
C THR A 395 6.34 -17.16 -0.78
N ASP A 396 6.79 -17.26 0.47
CA ASP A 396 7.76 -16.32 1.09
C ASP A 396 9.07 -16.17 0.29
N GLN A 397 9.46 -17.20 -0.46
CA GLN A 397 10.66 -17.22 -1.30
C GLN A 397 10.48 -16.40 -2.60
N GLU A 398 9.24 -16.24 -3.07
CA GLU A 398 8.89 -15.46 -4.26
C GLU A 398 8.79 -13.96 -3.99
N ASN A 399 8.47 -13.53 -2.77
CA ASN A 399 8.52 -12.12 -2.39
C ASN A 399 9.93 -11.52 -2.54
N MET A 400 10.96 -12.32 -2.22
CA MET A 400 12.35 -11.92 -2.43
C MET A 400 12.73 -11.88 -3.93
N SER A 401 12.15 -12.76 -4.74
CA SER A 401 12.31 -12.77 -6.21
C SER A 401 11.56 -11.63 -6.91
N ARG A 402 10.45 -11.15 -6.36
CA ARG A 402 9.74 -9.97 -6.86
C ARG A 402 10.53 -8.69 -6.62
N CYS A 403 11.11 -8.56 -5.44
CA CYS A 403 11.93 -7.39 -5.09
C CYS A 403 13.14 -7.24 -6.05
N THR A 404 13.73 -8.36 -6.49
CA THR A 404 14.83 -8.35 -7.48
C THR A 404 14.37 -8.05 -8.90
N ALA A 405 13.24 -8.61 -9.36
CA ALA A 405 12.68 -8.30 -10.68
C ALA A 405 12.27 -6.82 -10.80
N TYR A 406 11.71 -6.27 -9.73
CA TYR A 406 11.28 -4.89 -9.64
C TYR A 406 12.45 -3.90 -9.67
N ARG A 407 13.49 -4.15 -8.86
CA ARG A 407 14.73 -3.36 -8.88
C ARG A 407 15.41 -3.41 -10.26
N LYS A 408 15.38 -4.58 -10.90
CA LYS A 408 15.91 -4.74 -12.26
C LYS A 408 15.18 -3.85 -13.25
N LEU A 409 13.83 -3.80 -13.23
CA LEU A 409 13.04 -2.93 -14.10
C LEU A 409 13.42 -1.45 -13.94
N HIS A 410 13.54 -0.94 -12.70
CA HIS A 410 14.01 0.43 -12.48
C HIS A 410 15.42 0.66 -13.04
N GLY A 411 16.31 -0.32 -12.88
CA GLY A 411 17.66 -0.28 -13.42
C GLY A 411 17.69 -0.22 -14.94
N ASP A 412 16.87 -1.01 -15.60
CA ASP A 412 16.79 -1.10 -17.07
C ASP A 412 16.23 0.21 -17.66
N ILE A 413 15.14 0.75 -17.08
CA ILE A 413 14.57 2.04 -17.49
C ILE A 413 15.59 3.16 -17.33
N PHE A 414 16.29 3.21 -16.19
CA PHE A 414 17.34 4.21 -15.95
C PHE A 414 18.46 4.10 -16.98
N GLU A 415 18.96 2.90 -17.27
CA GLU A 415 20.04 2.71 -18.24
C GLU A 415 19.65 3.14 -19.65
N ILE A 416 18.44 2.81 -20.09
CA ILE A 416 17.92 3.22 -21.40
C ILE A 416 17.83 4.75 -21.48
N ALA A 417 17.19 5.39 -20.49
CA ALA A 417 17.07 6.85 -20.42
C ALA A 417 18.45 7.52 -20.39
N PHE A 418 19.34 7.05 -19.53
CA PHE A 418 20.65 7.64 -19.31
C PHE A 418 21.56 7.53 -20.54
N LYS A 419 21.50 6.39 -21.24
CA LYS A 419 22.24 6.18 -22.50
C LYS A 419 21.74 7.10 -23.61
N ALA A 420 20.42 7.22 -23.77
CA ALA A 420 19.83 8.13 -24.76
C ALA A 420 20.15 9.60 -24.45
N ALA A 421 20.06 10.00 -23.18
CA ALA A 421 20.47 11.33 -22.75
C ALA A 421 21.94 11.62 -23.04
N SER A 422 22.85 10.66 -22.81
CA SER A 422 24.29 10.85 -23.07
C SER A 422 24.57 11.25 -24.51
N GLY A 423 23.99 10.53 -25.48
CA GLY A 423 24.19 10.77 -26.90
C GLY A 423 23.64 12.13 -27.34
N ALA A 424 22.37 12.40 -27.02
CA ALA A 424 21.74 13.66 -27.39
C ALA A 424 22.35 14.88 -26.66
N SER A 425 22.80 14.69 -25.42
CA SER A 425 23.53 15.72 -24.67
C SER A 425 24.86 16.08 -25.33
N LEU A 426 25.60 15.08 -25.85
CA LEU A 426 26.85 15.33 -26.56
C LEU A 426 26.62 16.17 -27.82
N GLU A 427 25.61 15.82 -28.60
CA GLU A 427 25.25 16.55 -29.82
C GLU A 427 24.87 18.00 -29.52
N GLY A 428 24.02 18.22 -28.51
CA GLY A 428 23.64 19.56 -28.06
C GLY A 428 24.82 20.37 -27.54
N ALA A 429 25.69 19.75 -26.75
CA ALA A 429 26.89 20.38 -26.21
C ALA A 429 27.87 20.80 -27.32
N GLN A 430 28.12 19.92 -28.28
CA GLN A 430 28.99 20.22 -29.43
C GLN A 430 28.40 21.31 -30.34
N ARG A 431 27.07 21.32 -30.53
CA ARG A 431 26.38 22.37 -31.28
C ARG A 431 26.58 23.74 -30.62
N ALA A 432 26.34 23.84 -29.32
CA ALA A 432 26.54 25.06 -28.55
C ALA A 432 27.99 25.58 -28.61
N VAL A 433 29.00 24.69 -28.58
CA VAL A 433 30.41 25.10 -28.75
C VAL A 433 30.64 25.71 -30.14
N ARG A 434 30.15 25.07 -31.21
CA ARG A 434 30.28 25.60 -32.59
C ARG A 434 29.58 26.95 -32.75
N GLU A 435 28.38 27.11 -32.21
CA GLU A 435 27.60 28.36 -32.30
C GLU A 435 28.26 29.53 -31.55
N THR A 436 29.08 29.24 -30.54
CA THR A 436 29.76 30.26 -29.73
C THR A 436 31.24 30.42 -30.09
N GLU A 437 31.75 29.63 -31.03
CA GLU A 437 33.17 29.59 -31.42
C GLU A 437 33.67 30.94 -31.96
N ASP A 438 32.88 31.59 -32.81
CA ASP A 438 33.22 32.91 -33.38
C ASP A 438 33.36 34.01 -32.31
N SER A 439 32.59 33.88 -31.22
CA SER A 439 32.61 34.81 -30.08
C SER A 439 33.74 34.51 -29.10
N ASN A 440 34.27 33.28 -29.09
CA ASN A 440 35.28 32.83 -28.14
C ASN A 440 36.59 32.44 -28.85
N LYS A 441 37.41 33.44 -29.17
CA LYS A 441 38.71 33.27 -29.84
C LYS A 441 39.82 32.70 -28.95
N ASN A 442 39.52 32.18 -27.76
CA ASN A 442 40.53 31.67 -26.84
C ASN A 442 40.93 30.22 -27.21
N PRO A 443 42.15 29.98 -27.72
CA PRO A 443 42.59 28.63 -28.11
C PRO A 443 42.63 27.65 -26.93
N LYS A 444 42.80 28.15 -25.69
CA LYS A 444 42.76 27.32 -24.48
C LYS A 444 41.36 26.78 -24.20
N THR A 445 40.32 27.54 -24.52
CA THR A 445 38.92 27.11 -24.35
C THR A 445 38.55 26.09 -25.43
N ALA A 446 39.04 26.22 -26.66
CA ALA A 446 38.88 25.19 -27.69
C ALA A 446 39.55 23.87 -27.28
N ALA A 447 40.80 23.91 -26.82
CA ALA A 447 41.52 22.72 -26.33
C ALA A 447 40.82 22.05 -25.14
N MET A 448 40.22 22.85 -24.25
CA MET A 448 39.40 22.38 -23.14
C MET A 448 38.24 21.50 -23.60
N TRP A 449 37.47 21.96 -24.60
CA TRP A 449 36.32 21.23 -25.12
C TRP A 449 36.72 19.94 -25.82
N VAL A 450 37.79 19.96 -26.63
CA VAL A 450 38.37 18.75 -27.24
C VAL A 450 38.64 17.69 -26.17
N LYS A 451 39.25 18.10 -25.05
CA LYS A 451 39.54 17.17 -23.95
C LYS A 451 38.27 16.64 -23.28
N ILE A 452 37.23 17.46 -23.14
CA ILE A 452 35.94 17.03 -22.58
C ILE A 452 35.28 15.99 -23.50
N TRP A 453 35.34 16.16 -24.83
CA TRP A 453 34.79 15.20 -25.78
C TRP A 453 35.52 13.86 -25.74
N GLU A 454 36.85 13.87 -25.64
CA GLU A 454 37.66 12.65 -25.53
C GLU A 454 37.27 11.77 -24.33
N VAL A 455 36.82 12.37 -23.24
CA VAL A 455 36.48 11.64 -22.01
C VAL A 455 34.97 11.43 -21.83
N TRP A 456 34.13 11.91 -22.75
CA TRP A 456 32.68 11.97 -22.59
C TRP A 456 32.06 10.62 -22.23
N ASP A 457 32.30 9.58 -23.03
CA ASP A 457 31.74 8.25 -22.80
C ASP A 457 32.22 7.63 -21.49
N THR A 458 33.48 7.88 -21.12
CA THR A 458 34.05 7.40 -19.86
C THR A 458 33.41 8.11 -18.66
N VAL A 459 33.20 9.42 -18.76
CA VAL A 459 32.54 10.23 -17.73
C VAL A 459 31.10 9.76 -17.52
N TRP A 460 30.34 9.60 -18.60
CA TRP A 460 28.96 9.12 -18.52
C TRP A 460 28.90 7.68 -18.00
N GLY A 461 29.82 6.80 -18.38
CA GLY A 461 29.92 5.45 -17.82
C GLY A 461 30.11 5.44 -16.30
N VAL A 462 31.03 6.28 -15.78
CA VAL A 462 31.26 6.42 -14.33
C VAL A 462 30.05 7.05 -13.63
N ALA A 463 29.45 8.08 -14.24
CA ALA A 463 28.28 8.75 -13.70
C ALA A 463 27.07 7.80 -13.64
N ASN A 464 26.87 6.96 -14.67
CA ASN A 464 25.84 5.92 -14.72
C ASN A 464 25.98 4.97 -13.52
N GLN A 465 27.15 4.35 -13.37
CA GLN A 465 27.43 3.40 -12.28
C GLN A 465 27.21 4.02 -10.89
N THR A 466 27.61 5.29 -10.71
CA THR A 466 27.48 5.99 -9.43
C THR A 466 26.05 6.45 -9.15
N ALA A 467 25.31 6.82 -10.19
CA ALA A 467 23.96 7.36 -10.07
C ALA A 467 22.90 6.26 -9.98
N LYS A 468 23.06 5.14 -10.71
CA LYS A 468 22.04 4.10 -10.88
C LYS A 468 21.41 3.68 -9.55
N ASP A 469 22.19 3.16 -8.62
CA ASP A 469 21.66 2.65 -7.35
C ASP A 469 20.99 3.74 -6.52
N GLY A 470 21.54 4.95 -6.55
CA GLY A 470 20.99 6.10 -5.83
C GLY A 470 19.65 6.54 -6.40
N VAL A 471 19.52 6.59 -7.72
CA VAL A 471 18.30 6.97 -8.43
C VAL A 471 17.24 5.89 -8.27
N VAL A 472 17.59 4.64 -8.58
CA VAL A 472 16.70 3.48 -8.43
C VAL A 472 16.10 3.45 -7.03
N ARG A 473 16.92 3.55 -5.98
CA ARG A 473 16.43 3.55 -4.60
C ARG A 473 15.47 4.71 -4.29
N ILE A 474 15.72 5.90 -4.82
CA ILE A 474 14.82 7.05 -4.57
C ILE A 474 13.48 6.86 -5.28
N VAL A 475 13.50 6.29 -6.49
CA VAL A 475 12.26 5.97 -7.22
C VAL A 475 11.52 4.83 -6.52
N GLU A 476 12.21 3.77 -6.07
CA GLU A 476 11.64 2.69 -5.25
C GLU A 476 10.89 3.26 -4.03
N GLN A 477 11.53 4.14 -3.25
CA GLN A 477 10.91 4.84 -2.12
C GLN A 477 9.71 5.71 -2.54
N GLY A 478 9.72 6.27 -3.75
CA GLY A 478 8.59 7.02 -4.30
C GLY A 478 7.39 6.12 -4.55
N VAL A 479 7.62 4.96 -5.17
CA VAL A 479 6.56 3.98 -5.43
C VAL A 479 6.01 3.40 -4.13
N GLU A 480 6.86 3.04 -3.18
CA GLU A 480 6.44 2.53 -1.86
C GLU A 480 5.52 3.52 -1.14
N GLU A 481 5.85 4.81 -1.11
CA GLU A 481 5.00 5.84 -0.52
C GLU A 481 3.62 5.94 -1.20
N ILE A 482 3.55 5.79 -2.53
CA ILE A 482 2.25 5.81 -3.24
C ILE A 482 1.45 4.55 -2.92
N ILE A 483 2.09 3.39 -2.90
CA ILE A 483 1.42 2.12 -2.59
C ILE A 483 0.86 2.15 -1.18
N GLU A 484 1.65 2.53 -0.19
CA GLU A 484 1.21 2.60 1.20
C GLU A 484 0.02 3.56 1.35
N LEU A 485 0.08 4.70 0.65
CA LEU A 485 -1.02 5.66 0.63
C LEU A 485 -2.28 5.07 0.00
N VAL A 486 -2.20 4.57 -1.24
CA VAL A 486 -3.36 4.06 -1.99
C VAL A 486 -3.95 2.83 -1.32
N THR A 487 -3.12 1.87 -0.91
CA THR A 487 -3.61 0.66 -0.21
C THR A 487 -4.22 1.01 1.15
N GLY A 488 -3.61 1.95 1.90
CA GLY A 488 -4.15 2.45 3.14
C GLY A 488 -5.53 3.09 2.99
N GLU A 489 -5.72 3.91 1.95
CA GLU A 489 -7.02 4.51 1.66
C GLU A 489 -8.04 3.46 1.21
N VAL A 490 -7.67 2.53 0.32
CA VAL A 490 -8.57 1.45 -0.10
C VAL A 490 -9.03 0.64 1.10
N VAL A 491 -8.12 0.23 1.98
CA VAL A 491 -8.44 -0.48 3.24
C VAL A 491 -9.37 0.33 4.12
N THR A 492 -9.10 1.63 4.28
CA THR A 492 -9.92 2.54 5.09
C THR A 492 -11.33 2.68 4.51
N THR A 493 -11.46 2.95 3.21
CA THR A 493 -12.75 3.09 2.52
C THR A 493 -13.55 1.78 2.56
N VAL A 494 -12.91 0.62 2.35
CA VAL A 494 -13.57 -0.68 2.51
C VAL A 494 -14.09 -0.86 3.93
N GLY A 495 -13.29 -0.49 4.94
CA GLY A 495 -13.67 -0.52 6.35
C GLY A 495 -14.90 0.34 6.64
N GLU A 496 -14.89 1.60 6.19
CA GLU A 496 -16.01 2.52 6.38
C GLU A 496 -17.28 2.07 5.66
N MET A 497 -17.18 1.60 4.40
CA MET A 497 -18.30 1.04 3.66
C MET A 497 -18.87 -0.20 4.35
N TYR A 498 -17.98 -1.04 4.89
CA TYR A 498 -18.39 -2.22 5.65
C TYR A 498 -19.10 -1.82 6.94
N GLU A 499 -18.60 -0.86 7.71
CA GLU A 499 -19.25 -0.35 8.92
C GLU A 499 -20.64 0.25 8.62
N GLN A 500 -20.80 0.97 7.51
CA GLN A 500 -22.10 1.52 7.10
C GLN A 500 -23.11 0.43 6.71
N ASN A 501 -22.64 -0.63 6.05
CA ASN A 501 -23.50 -1.73 5.59
C ASN A 501 -23.78 -2.77 6.69
N THR A 502 -22.93 -2.85 7.71
CA THR A 502 -23.08 -3.81 8.80
C THR A 502 -23.76 -3.16 10.01
N GLN A 503 -25.00 -3.56 10.27
CA GLN A 503 -25.70 -3.15 11.50
C GLN A 503 -25.24 -4.01 12.68
N ILE A 504 -23.99 -3.79 13.12
CA ILE A 504 -23.40 -4.45 14.28
C ILE A 504 -23.54 -3.53 15.49
N LEU A 505 -24.35 -3.94 16.45
CA LEU A 505 -24.51 -3.23 17.71
C LEU A 505 -23.64 -3.91 18.78
N VAL A 506 -22.46 -3.34 19.04
CA VAL A 506 -21.60 -3.75 20.15
C VAL A 506 -22.05 -2.99 21.41
N LYS A 507 -22.76 -3.66 22.31
CA LYS A 507 -23.24 -3.04 23.56
C LYS A 507 -22.13 -3.10 24.61
N HIS A 508 -21.11 -2.25 24.46
CA HIS A 508 -20.00 -2.20 25.42
C HIS A 508 -20.43 -1.57 26.76
N ARG A 509 -20.63 -2.43 27.77
CA ARG A 509 -20.44 -2.11 29.20
C ARG A 509 -20.01 -3.38 29.95
N VAL A 510 -18.79 -3.82 29.71
CA VAL A 510 -18.06 -4.62 30.70
C VAL A 510 -16.85 -3.78 31.09
N ARG A 511 -16.98 -3.02 32.20
CA ARG A 511 -15.79 -2.57 32.92
C ARG A 511 -15.03 -3.85 33.28
N ARG A 512 -13.79 -3.97 32.80
CA ARG A 512 -12.87 -5.01 33.29
C ARG A 512 -12.71 -4.90 34.80
#